data_AF-A0A537V331-F1
#
_entry.id   AF-A0A537V331-F1
#
_cell.length_a   1.000
_cell.length_b   1.000
_cell.length_c   1.000
_cell.angle_alpha   90.00
_cell.angle_beta   90.00
_cell.angle_gamma   90.00
#
_symmetry.space_group_name_H-M   'P 1'
#
loop_
_entity.id
_entity.type
_entity.pdbx_description
1 polymer ?
#
loop_
_entity_poly.entity_id
_entity_poly.type
_entity_poly.pdbx_seq_one_letter_code
_entity_poly.pdbx_strand_id
1 'polypeptide(L)'
;MSMSDRSKARRGAFFGRRKGHALRPRQAELFDTLLPRLAIELAKPAPPDLGLLFPNPVDSIRLEIGFGGGEHMIAQAGQHPRTGFIGVEPFVNGMAKALAAIDLKNLSNIRLHFDDAVFLLEWLPSASLAGVDLIYPDPWPKRRHWKRRFIQDESVAAIARILRPGG
;
A
#
# COMPACT_ATOMS: atom_id res chain seq x y z
N MET A 1 25.63 26.71 8.37
CA MET A 1 25.31 25.27 8.35
C MET A 1 23.79 25.14 8.49
N SER A 2 23.07 24.92 7.39
CA SER A 2 21.61 25.01 7.35
C SER A 2 20.94 23.77 7.98
N MET A 3 19.89 23.98 8.79
CA MET A 3 19.03 22.92 9.34
C MET A 3 18.24 22.14 8.27
N SER A 4 18.27 22.58 7.00
CA SER A 4 17.48 22.00 5.91
C SER A 4 18.07 20.73 5.28
N ASP A 5 19.30 20.34 5.63
CA ASP A 5 20.05 19.30 4.89
C ASP A 5 20.20 17.97 5.66
N ARG A 6 19.60 17.87 6.87
CA ARG A 6 19.61 16.64 7.69
C ARG A 6 18.32 15.81 7.62
N SER A 7 17.29 16.26 6.90
CA SER A 7 15.94 15.67 6.97
C SER A 7 15.54 14.74 5.82
N LYS A 8 16.37 14.57 4.77
CA LYS A 8 16.00 13.76 3.58
C LYS A 8 16.53 12.31 3.54
N ALA A 9 17.40 11.90 4.48
CA ALA A 9 18.13 10.62 4.37
C ALA A 9 17.69 9.50 5.34
N ARG A 10 16.57 9.63 6.08
CA ARG A 10 16.13 8.58 7.05
C ARG A 10 14.61 8.35 7.16
N ARG A 11 13.83 8.46 6.07
CA ARG A 11 12.41 8.05 6.07
C ARG A 11 12.14 7.17 4.84
N GLY A 12 11.76 5.92 5.06
CA GLY A 12 11.67 4.88 4.04
C GLY A 12 12.89 3.96 4.10
N ALA A 13 12.76 2.85 4.80
CA ALA A 13 13.83 1.86 4.93
C ALA A 13 13.28 0.47 4.59
N PHE A 14 12.55 0.36 3.48
CA PHE A 14 12.25 -0.96 2.92
C PHE A 14 13.55 -1.73 2.66
N PHE A 15 13.78 -2.77 3.47
CA PHE A 15 14.97 -3.62 3.41
C PHE A 15 14.76 -4.89 2.57
N GLY A 16 13.58 -5.06 1.99
CA GLY A 16 13.22 -6.21 1.17
C GLY A 16 13.73 -6.11 -0.28
N ARG A 17 13.43 -7.15 -1.06
CA ARG A 17 13.78 -7.19 -2.48
C ARG A 17 12.81 -6.31 -3.29
N ARG A 18 13.34 -5.39 -4.11
CA ARG A 18 12.52 -4.54 -5.01
C ARG A 18 12.11 -5.21 -6.31
N LYS A 19 12.95 -6.08 -6.88
CA LYS A 19 12.68 -6.75 -8.18
C LYS A 19 13.15 -8.19 -8.17
N GLY A 20 12.35 -9.08 -8.78
CA GLY A 20 12.64 -10.49 -8.98
C GLY A 20 12.95 -10.80 -10.44
N HIS A 21 12.36 -11.88 -10.96
CA HIS A 21 12.51 -12.26 -12.37
C HIS A 21 11.92 -11.21 -13.33
N ALA A 22 12.34 -11.27 -14.59
CA ALA A 22 11.78 -10.44 -15.65
C ALA A 22 10.25 -10.59 -15.72
N LEU A 23 9.55 -9.48 -15.92
CA LEU A 23 8.11 -9.46 -16.09
C LEU A 23 7.73 -10.09 -17.44
N ARG A 24 6.58 -10.77 -17.48
CA ARG A 24 5.98 -11.21 -18.74
C ARG A 24 5.51 -9.99 -19.54
N PRO A 25 5.40 -10.06 -20.88
CA PRO A 25 4.98 -8.92 -21.70
C PRO A 25 3.69 -8.24 -21.21
N ARG A 26 2.64 -9.02 -20.94
CA ARG A 26 1.37 -8.48 -20.39
C ARG A 26 1.55 -7.80 -19.03
N GLN A 27 2.43 -8.32 -18.18
CA GLN A 27 2.69 -7.71 -16.87
C GLN A 27 3.41 -6.36 -17.01
N ALA A 28 4.38 -6.27 -17.92
CA ALA A 28 5.06 -5.01 -18.22
C ALA A 28 4.07 -3.98 -18.79
N GLU A 29 3.23 -4.39 -19.75
CA GLU A 29 2.18 -3.53 -20.32
C GLU A 29 1.23 -2.96 -19.25
N LEU A 30 0.83 -3.77 -18.26
CA LEU A 30 -0.05 -3.32 -17.17
C LEU A 30 0.61 -2.31 -16.23
N PHE A 31 1.94 -2.32 -16.11
CA PHE A 31 2.67 -1.27 -15.39
C PHE A 31 2.55 0.07 -16.10
N ASP A 32 2.53 0.07 -17.43
CA ASP A 32 2.46 1.29 -18.23
C ASP A 32 1.01 1.78 -18.41
N THR A 33 0.03 0.87 -18.39
CA THR A 33 -1.37 1.17 -18.76
C THR A 33 -2.34 1.20 -17.58
N LEU A 34 -2.20 0.28 -16.62
CA LEU A 34 -3.17 0.12 -15.53
C LEU A 34 -2.66 0.74 -14.22
N LEU A 35 -1.40 0.51 -13.86
CA LEU A 35 -0.85 1.05 -12.61
C LEU A 35 -1.03 2.57 -12.49
N PRO A 36 -0.78 3.41 -13.52
CA PRO A 36 -0.96 4.85 -13.39
C PRO A 36 -2.40 5.27 -13.09
N ARG A 37 -3.38 4.45 -13.48
CA ARG A 37 -4.81 4.70 -13.23
C ARG A 37 -5.25 4.30 -11.83
N LEU A 38 -4.55 3.34 -11.22
CA LEU A 38 -4.83 2.85 -9.87
C LEU A 38 -3.95 3.51 -8.81
N ALA A 39 -2.85 4.13 -9.22
CA ALA A 39 -1.84 4.69 -8.34
C ALA A 39 -2.38 5.89 -7.54
N ILE A 40 -2.11 5.90 -6.23
CA ILE A 40 -2.35 7.06 -5.38
C ILE A 40 -1.20 8.06 -5.56
N GLU A 41 -1.55 9.28 -5.97
CA GLU A 41 -0.60 10.37 -6.17
C GLU A 41 -0.31 11.11 -4.85
N LEU A 42 0.66 10.62 -4.07
CA LEU A 42 1.00 11.22 -2.76
C LEU A 42 1.57 12.65 -2.84
N ALA A 43 1.93 13.13 -4.04
CA ALA A 43 2.34 14.51 -4.28
C ALA A 43 1.19 15.51 -4.10
N LYS A 44 -0.06 15.06 -4.20
CA LYS A 44 -1.26 15.85 -3.88
C LYS A 44 -1.68 15.55 -2.44
N PRO A 45 -2.24 16.50 -1.70
CA PRO A 45 -2.77 16.20 -0.37
C PRO A 45 -3.90 15.16 -0.47
N ALA A 46 -4.06 14.36 0.58
CA ALA A 46 -5.18 13.44 0.67
C ALA A 46 -6.50 14.22 0.57
N PRO A 47 -7.49 13.71 -0.20
CA PRO A 47 -8.80 14.36 -0.26
C PRO A 47 -9.46 14.33 1.14
N PRO A 48 -10.32 15.31 1.46
CA PRO A 48 -11.07 15.32 2.71
C PRO A 48 -11.91 14.05 2.92
N ASP A 49 -12.39 13.47 1.82
CA ASP A 49 -13.04 12.18 1.76
C ASP A 49 -12.21 11.22 0.89
N LEU A 50 -11.66 10.17 1.51
CA LEU A 50 -10.90 9.13 0.79
C LEU A 50 -11.78 8.31 -0.16
N GLY A 51 -13.10 8.32 -0.01
CA GLY A 51 -14.03 7.71 -0.95
C GLY A 51 -13.89 8.26 -2.36
N LEU A 52 -13.47 9.52 -2.50
CA LEU A 52 -13.19 10.18 -3.78
C LEU A 52 -12.00 9.57 -4.55
N LEU A 53 -11.21 8.71 -3.91
CA LEU A 53 -10.19 7.95 -4.62
C LEU A 53 -10.80 6.93 -5.56
N PHE A 54 -11.99 6.40 -5.26
CA PHE A 54 -12.63 5.31 -5.98
C PHE A 54 -13.62 5.85 -7.04
N PRO A 55 -13.84 5.13 -8.15
CA PRO A 55 -14.74 5.60 -9.20
C PRO A 55 -16.21 5.41 -8.82
N ASN A 56 -16.49 4.49 -7.89
CA ASN A 56 -17.81 4.19 -7.36
C ASN A 56 -17.82 4.48 -5.86
N PRO A 57 -18.97 4.88 -5.28
CA PRO A 57 -19.08 5.09 -3.84
C PRO A 57 -18.70 3.86 -3.02
N VAL A 58 -18.00 4.07 -1.90
CA VAL A 58 -17.60 3.04 -0.94
C VAL A 58 -18.03 3.46 0.47
N ASP A 59 -18.37 2.49 1.33
CA ASP A 59 -18.82 2.72 2.71
C ASP A 59 -17.68 2.66 3.72
N SER A 60 -16.61 1.97 3.36
CA SER A 60 -15.46 1.72 4.20
C SER A 60 -14.21 1.55 3.36
N ILE A 61 -13.06 1.86 3.95
CA ILE A 61 -11.78 1.73 3.27
C ILE A 61 -10.84 0.91 4.15
N ARG A 62 -10.17 -0.07 3.56
CA ARG A 62 -9.15 -0.91 4.20
C ARG A 62 -7.81 -0.73 3.51
N LEU A 63 -6.73 -0.90 4.28
CA LEU A 63 -5.37 -0.87 3.77
C LEU A 63 -4.73 -2.26 3.92
N GLU A 64 -4.07 -2.76 2.89
CA GLU A 64 -3.20 -3.93 2.98
C GLU A 64 -1.75 -3.52 2.74
N ILE A 65 -0.89 -3.78 3.74
CA ILE A 65 0.54 -3.44 3.71
C ILE A 65 1.35 -4.67 3.33
N GLY A 66 2.15 -4.56 2.26
CA GLY A 66 2.96 -5.66 1.76
C GLY A 66 2.11 -6.81 1.24
N PHE A 67 1.15 -6.52 0.36
CA PHE A 67 0.16 -7.49 -0.12
C PHE A 67 0.76 -8.64 -0.94
N GLY A 68 2.05 -8.60 -1.29
CA GLY A 68 2.71 -9.64 -2.06
C GLY A 68 2.12 -9.75 -3.46
N GLY A 69 1.55 -10.92 -3.81
CA GLY A 69 0.86 -11.11 -5.08
C GLY A 69 -0.55 -10.51 -5.13
N GLY A 70 -1.06 -10.01 -4.00
CA GLY A 70 -2.37 -9.39 -3.85
C GLY A 70 -3.51 -10.38 -3.67
N GLU A 71 -3.23 -11.66 -3.44
CA GLU A 71 -4.24 -12.72 -3.39
C GLU A 71 -5.34 -12.44 -2.36
N HIS A 72 -4.96 -12.00 -1.15
CA HIS A 72 -5.91 -11.64 -0.09
C HIS A 72 -6.71 -10.39 -0.48
N MET A 73 -6.04 -9.27 -0.75
CA MET A 73 -6.67 -8.01 -1.16
C MET A 73 -7.68 -8.20 -2.31
N ILE A 74 -7.29 -8.93 -3.35
CA ILE A 74 -8.11 -9.18 -4.54
C ILE A 74 -9.33 -10.03 -4.21
N ALA A 75 -9.19 -11.03 -3.33
CA ALA A 75 -10.32 -11.83 -2.87
C ALA A 75 -11.30 -10.98 -2.05
N GLN A 76 -10.80 -10.18 -1.12
CA GLN A 76 -11.62 -9.29 -0.29
C GLN A 76 -12.33 -8.22 -1.13
N ALA A 77 -11.65 -7.60 -2.08
CA ALA A 77 -12.23 -6.62 -2.99
C ALA A 77 -13.37 -7.19 -3.83
N GLY A 78 -13.25 -8.43 -4.29
CA GLY A 78 -14.32 -9.11 -5.03
C GLY A 78 -15.53 -9.48 -4.17
N GLN A 79 -15.33 -9.80 -2.88
CA GLN A 79 -16.40 -10.15 -1.94
C GLN A 79 -17.11 -8.92 -1.36
N HIS A 80 -16.41 -7.78 -1.31
CA HIS A 80 -16.89 -6.55 -0.68
C HIS A 80 -16.83 -5.37 -1.67
N PRO A 81 -17.71 -5.31 -2.68
CA PRO A 81 -17.67 -4.28 -3.72
C PRO A 81 -17.91 -2.86 -3.21
N ARG A 82 -18.56 -2.71 -2.04
CA ARG A 82 -18.77 -1.42 -1.35
C ARG A 82 -17.63 -1.04 -0.41
N THR A 83 -16.59 -1.86 -0.30
CA THR A 83 -15.37 -1.52 0.44
C THR A 83 -14.26 -1.14 -0.53
N GLY A 84 -13.65 0.02 -0.30
CA GLY A 84 -12.45 0.44 -0.99
C GLY A 84 -11.22 -0.21 -0.39
N PHE A 85 -10.32 -0.71 -1.23
CA PHE A 85 -9.05 -1.29 -0.80
C PHE A 85 -7.89 -0.46 -1.30
N ILE A 86 -6.99 -0.10 -0.39
CA ILE A 86 -5.71 0.51 -0.71
C ILE A 86 -4.64 -0.56 -0.48
N GLY A 87 -3.87 -0.90 -1.50
CA GLY A 87 -2.75 -1.83 -1.39
C GLY A 87 -1.42 -1.12 -1.50
N VAL A 88 -0.45 -1.45 -0.65
CA VAL A 88 0.95 -1.01 -0.81
C VAL A 88 1.90 -2.19 -0.95
N GLU A 89 2.71 -2.17 -2.00
CA GLU A 89 3.69 -3.22 -2.28
C GLU A 89 4.89 -2.64 -3.06
N PRO A 90 6.09 -2.58 -2.45
CA PRO A 90 7.29 -2.11 -3.14
C PRO A 90 7.94 -3.15 -4.07
N PHE A 91 7.53 -4.41 -4.05
CA PHE A 91 8.06 -5.48 -4.89
C PHE A 91 7.39 -5.52 -6.27
N VAL A 92 8.19 -5.25 -7.32
CA VAL A 92 7.75 -5.18 -8.72
C VAL A 92 6.93 -6.41 -9.14
N ASN A 93 7.38 -7.62 -8.83
CA ASN A 93 6.68 -8.84 -9.28
C ASN A 93 5.38 -9.10 -8.51
N GLY A 94 5.30 -8.65 -7.25
CA GLY A 94 4.09 -8.69 -6.45
C GLY A 94 3.03 -7.76 -7.04
N MET A 95 3.41 -6.50 -7.26
CA MET A 95 2.60 -5.50 -7.94
C MET A 95 2.13 -5.99 -9.32
N ALA A 96 3.01 -6.60 -10.12
CA ALA A 96 2.66 -7.13 -11.45
C ALA A 96 1.57 -8.22 -11.40
N LYS A 97 1.63 -9.10 -10.39
CA LYS A 97 0.63 -10.15 -10.19
C LYS A 97 -0.72 -9.54 -9.78
N ALA A 98 -0.69 -8.57 -8.86
CA ALA A 98 -1.89 -7.88 -8.43
C ALA A 98 -2.56 -7.16 -9.60
N LEU A 99 -1.81 -6.40 -10.40
CA LEU A 99 -2.33 -5.71 -11.60
C LEU A 99 -3.01 -6.68 -12.57
N ALA A 100 -2.38 -7.81 -12.86
CA ALA A 100 -2.94 -8.82 -13.77
C ALA A 100 -4.26 -9.40 -13.25
N ALA A 101 -4.38 -9.62 -11.94
CA ALA A 101 -5.59 -10.15 -11.34
C ALA A 101 -6.69 -9.08 -11.18
N ILE A 102 -6.34 -7.83 -10.93
CA ILE A 102 -7.26 -6.68 -10.91
C ILE A 102 -7.89 -6.50 -12.30
N ASP A 103 -7.06 -6.50 -13.35
CA ASP A 103 -7.47 -6.40 -14.75
C ASP A 103 -8.41 -7.56 -15.13
N LEU A 104 -7.99 -8.80 -14.87
CA LEU A 104 -8.78 -9.99 -15.19
C LEU A 104 -10.16 -10.02 -14.51
N LYS A 105 -10.23 -9.53 -13.26
CA LYS A 105 -11.47 -9.51 -12.47
C LYS A 105 -12.27 -8.22 -12.59
N ASN A 106 -11.79 -7.24 -13.37
CA ASN A 106 -12.39 -5.91 -13.52
C ASN A 106 -12.70 -5.22 -12.18
N LEU A 107 -11.77 -5.30 -11.21
CA LEU A 107 -11.99 -4.72 -9.88
C LEU A 107 -11.78 -3.19 -9.91
N SER A 108 -12.82 -2.44 -9.59
CA SER A 108 -12.80 -0.96 -9.59
C SER A 108 -12.56 -0.35 -8.22
N ASN A 109 -12.72 -1.13 -7.15
CA ASN A 109 -12.63 -0.72 -5.75
C ASN A 109 -11.22 -0.91 -5.14
N ILE A 110 -10.17 -0.88 -5.97
CA ILE A 110 -8.77 -0.98 -5.52
C ILE A 110 -7.97 0.25 -5.94
N ARG A 111 -7.10 0.72 -5.05
CA ARG A 111 -6.06 1.73 -5.31
C ARG A 111 -4.72 1.23 -4.78
N LEU A 112 -3.63 1.68 -5.42
CA LEU A 112 -2.31 1.10 -5.21
C LEU A 112 -1.27 2.18 -4.87
N HIS A 113 -0.33 1.84 -4.01
CA HIS A 113 0.90 2.60 -3.80
C HIS A 113 2.10 1.69 -4.10
N PHE A 114 2.91 2.06 -5.09
CA PHE A 114 4.08 1.30 -5.52
C PHE A 114 5.36 1.84 -4.89
N ASP A 115 5.42 1.90 -3.56
CA ASP A 115 6.64 2.23 -2.81
C ASP A 115 6.54 1.76 -1.34
N ASP A 116 7.42 2.28 -0.49
CA ASP A 116 7.42 2.05 0.95
C ASP A 116 6.13 2.56 1.60
N ALA A 117 5.50 1.70 2.41
CA ALA A 117 4.27 2.01 3.14
C ALA A 117 4.40 3.20 4.08
N VAL A 118 5.60 3.55 4.54
CA VAL A 118 5.83 4.72 5.40
C VAL A 118 5.26 6.00 4.77
N PHE A 119 5.45 6.20 3.46
CA PHE A 119 4.97 7.42 2.79
C PHE A 119 3.44 7.47 2.73
N LEU A 120 2.81 6.34 2.43
CA LEU A 120 1.35 6.24 2.42
C LEU A 120 0.77 6.44 3.82
N LEU A 121 1.39 5.85 4.84
CA LEU A 121 1.00 6.01 6.24
C LEU A 121 1.12 7.45 6.72
N GLU A 122 2.12 8.22 6.26
CA GLU A 122 2.23 9.66 6.56
C GLU A 122 1.17 10.48 5.83
N TRP A 123 0.83 10.10 4.59
CA TRP A 123 -0.13 10.81 3.74
C TRP A 123 -1.60 10.63 4.16
N LEU A 124 -1.96 9.46 4.70
CA LEU A 124 -3.34 9.13 5.06
C LEU A 124 -3.89 10.03 6.19
N PRO A 125 -5.12 10.56 6.08
CA PRO A 125 -5.76 11.31 7.17
C PRO A 125 -6.00 10.45 8.42
N SER A 126 -6.04 11.10 9.58
CA SER A 126 -6.35 10.40 10.84
C SER A 126 -7.78 9.85 10.84
N ALA A 127 -8.01 8.73 11.51
CA ALA A 127 -9.32 8.08 11.64
C ALA A 127 -10.08 7.85 10.31
N SER A 128 -9.37 7.58 9.22
CA SER A 128 -9.91 7.45 7.87
C SER A 128 -10.13 6.01 7.40
N LEU A 129 -9.49 5.04 8.06
CA LEU A 129 -9.55 3.62 7.67
C LEU A 129 -10.39 2.80 8.64
N ALA A 130 -11.08 1.80 8.09
CA ALA A 130 -11.86 0.82 8.84
C ALA A 130 -11.06 -0.42 9.26
N GLY A 131 -9.86 -0.60 8.73
CA GLY A 131 -8.98 -1.71 9.08
C GLY A 131 -7.66 -1.69 8.30
N VAL A 132 -6.64 -2.33 8.86
CA VAL A 132 -5.32 -2.51 8.26
C VAL A 132 -4.94 -3.99 8.32
N ASP A 133 -4.62 -4.57 7.17
CA ASP A 133 -4.12 -5.92 7.02
C ASP A 133 -2.60 -5.89 6.83
N LEU A 134 -1.87 -6.56 7.73
CA LEU A 134 -0.43 -6.80 7.61
C LEU A 134 -0.18 -8.30 7.79
N ILE A 135 -0.12 -9.01 6.68
CA ILE A 135 -0.12 -10.48 6.67
C ILE A 135 1.29 -10.97 6.32
N TYR A 136 1.87 -11.78 7.20
CA TYR A 136 3.22 -12.36 7.03
C TYR A 136 4.34 -11.34 6.71
N PRO A 137 4.49 -10.24 7.48
CA PRO A 137 5.60 -9.32 7.27
C PRO A 137 6.95 -10.01 7.49
N ASP A 138 8.00 -9.56 6.80
CA ASP A 138 9.34 -10.15 6.93
C ASP A 138 9.78 -10.23 8.40
N PRO A 139 10.01 -11.44 8.94
CA PRO A 139 10.15 -11.63 10.39
C PRO A 139 11.49 -11.15 10.95
N TRP A 140 12.52 -11.04 10.10
CA TRP A 140 13.90 -10.66 10.46
C TRP A 140 14.36 -11.30 11.80
N PRO A 141 14.58 -12.63 11.84
CA PRO A 141 14.75 -13.37 13.10
C PRO A 141 16.05 -13.03 13.84
N LYS A 142 17.09 -12.59 13.13
CA LYS A 142 18.40 -12.27 13.72
C LYS A 142 18.31 -10.96 14.51
N ARG A 143 18.79 -10.94 15.76
CA ARG A 143 18.77 -9.75 16.64
C ARG A 143 19.29 -8.47 15.97
N ARG A 144 20.38 -8.57 15.21
CA ARG A 144 20.96 -7.44 14.45
C ARG A 144 20.03 -6.81 13.39
N HIS A 145 18.97 -7.51 13.00
CA HIS A 145 18.00 -7.07 12.01
C HIS A 145 16.69 -6.56 12.64
N TRP A 146 16.61 -6.41 13.97
CA TRP A 146 15.38 -6.00 14.63
C TRP A 146 14.80 -4.70 14.07
N LYS A 147 15.65 -3.71 13.78
CA LYS A 147 15.30 -2.41 13.16
C LYS A 147 14.79 -2.50 11.72
N ARG A 148 14.81 -3.69 11.10
CA ARG A 148 14.30 -3.92 9.74
C ARG A 148 12.86 -4.42 9.74
N ARG A 149 12.33 -4.85 10.89
CA ARG A 149 10.94 -5.28 10.99
C ARG A 149 10.06 -4.07 10.78
N PHE A 150 9.00 -4.25 9.99
CA PHE A 150 8.04 -3.19 9.75
C PHE A 150 7.32 -2.79 11.04
N ILE A 151 6.87 -3.78 11.83
CA ILE A 151 6.28 -3.55 13.15
C ILE A 151 7.34 -3.04 14.12
N GLN A 152 7.30 -1.73 14.33
CA GLN A 152 7.98 -0.92 15.35
C GLN A 152 6.98 0.06 15.96
N ASP A 153 7.35 0.68 17.07
CA ASP A 153 6.53 1.69 17.76
C ASP A 153 6.04 2.79 16.81
N GLU A 154 6.89 3.29 15.90
CA GLU A 154 6.52 4.35 14.96
C GLU A 154 5.47 3.88 13.94
N SER A 155 5.63 2.66 13.41
CA SER A 155 4.66 2.08 12.45
C SER A 155 3.33 1.79 13.12
N VAL A 156 3.34 1.30 14.36
CA VAL A 156 2.14 0.99 15.14
C VAL A 156 1.41 2.29 15.47
N ALA A 157 2.13 3.34 15.87
CA ALA A 157 1.55 4.66 16.09
C ALA A 157 0.95 5.25 14.82
N ALA A 158 1.63 5.11 13.67
CA ALA A 158 1.11 5.57 12.38
C ALA A 158 -0.16 4.82 11.96
N ILE A 159 -0.20 3.50 12.15
CA ILE A 159 -1.39 2.67 11.91
C ILE A 159 -2.54 3.07 12.84
N ALA A 160 -2.27 3.22 14.14
CA ALA A 160 -3.29 3.61 15.12
C ALA A 160 -3.89 4.99 14.80
N ARG A 161 -3.07 5.94 14.31
CA ARG A 161 -3.52 7.28 13.91
C ARG A 161 -4.55 7.24 12.78
N ILE A 162 -4.37 6.38 11.79
CA ILE A 162 -5.21 6.34 10.58
C ILE A 162 -6.47 5.47 10.75
N LEU A 163 -6.51 4.60 11.77
CA LEU A 163 -7.68 3.78 12.07
C LEU A 163 -8.76 4.61 12.77
N ARG A 164 -10.01 4.41 12.36
CA ARG A 164 -11.17 4.93 13.08
C ARG A 164 -11.35 4.20 14.42
N PRO A 165 -12.06 4.78 15.41
CA PRO A 165 -12.43 4.05 16.61
C PRO A 165 -13.13 2.72 16.28
N GLY A 166 -12.63 1.61 16.84
CA GLY A 166 -13.13 0.26 16.60
C GLY A 166 -12.67 -0.41 15.29
N GLY A 167 -11.74 0.22 14.56
CA GLY A 167 -11.03 -0.38 13.42
C GLY A 167 -9.76 -1.12 13.80
#